data_AF-A0A962EJE1-F1
#
_entry.id   AF-A0A962EJE1-F1
#
_cell.length_a   1.000
_cell.length_b   1.000
_cell.length_c   1.000
_cell.angle_alpha   90.00
_cell.angle_beta   90.00
_cell.angle_gamma   90.00
#
_symmetry.space_group_name_H-M   'P 1'
#
loop_
_entity.id
_entity.type
_entity.pdbx_description
1 polymer ?
#
loop_
_entity_poly.entity_id
_entity_poly.type
_entity_poly.pdbx_seq_one_letter_code
_entity_poly.pdbx_strand_id
1 'polypeptide(L)' 'MVRFFLVFVGVLAALFAFEVSKFGETHFVVPFTDALAQISAWLIKLFDSEVHSYGKIIQSTANGFAVSIERGCNGIEAII' A
#
# COMPACT_ATOMS: atom_id res chain seq x y z
N MET A 1 17.63 -25.32 -15.62
CA MET A 1 16.96 -24.01 -15.81
C MET A 1 15.44 -24.10 -15.89
N VAL A 2 14.85 -25.04 -16.64
CA VAL A 2 13.38 -25.18 -16.77
C VAL A 2 12.66 -25.31 -15.42
N ARG A 3 13.14 -26.15 -14.49
CA ARG A 3 12.56 -26.28 -13.15
C ARG A 3 12.51 -24.95 -12.39
N PHE A 4 13.61 -24.20 -12.42
CA PHE A 4 13.68 -22.88 -11.79
C PHE A 4 12.68 -21.92 -12.42
N PHE A 5 12.64 -21.86 -13.75
CA PHE A 5 11.70 -20.98 -14.47
C PHE A 5 10.24 -21.28 -14.13
N LEU A 6 9.84 -22.55 -14.11
CA LEU A 6 8.47 -22.95 -13.77
C LEU A 6 8.10 -22.61 -12.33
N VAL A 7 9.03 -22.84 -11.38
CA VAL A 7 8.82 -22.46 -9.98
C VAL A 7 8.70 -20.95 -9.85
N PHE A 8 9.58 -20.18 -10.49
CA PHE A 8 9.55 -18.73 -10.46
C PHE A 8 8.22 -18.18 -10.99
N VAL A 9 7.80 -18.59 -12.19
CA VAL A 9 6.52 -18.15 -12.78
C VAL A 9 5.33 -18.57 -11.92
N GLY A 10 5.36 -19.79 -11.38
CA GLY A 10 4.31 -20.28 -10.49
C GLY A 10 4.18 -19.47 -9.20
N VAL A 11 5.31 -19.14 -8.55
CA VAL A 11 5.33 -18.32 -7.34
C VAL A 11 4.89 -16.89 -7.64
N LEU A 12 5.41 -16.29 -8.70
CA LEU A 12 5.04 -14.92 -9.11
C LEU A 12 3.54 -14.80 -9.40
N ALA A 13 2.99 -15.73 -10.20
CA ALA A 13 1.56 -15.73 -10.50
C ALA A 13 0.70 -15.97 -9.25
N ALA A 14 1.13 -16.85 -8.34
CA ALA A 14 0.40 -17.13 -7.11
C ALA A 14 0.40 -15.91 -6.16
N LEU A 15 1.55 -15.25 -5.96
CA LEU A 15 1.65 -14.06 -5.12
C LEU A 15 0.89 -12.88 -5.70
N PHE A 16 0.99 -12.66 -7.02
CA PHE A 16 0.23 -11.61 -7.68
C PHE A 16 -1.29 -11.85 -7.60
N ALA A 17 -1.75 -13.08 -7.85
CA ALA A 17 -3.16 -13.42 -7.70
C ALA A 17 -3.64 -13.27 -6.25
N PHE A 18 -2.80 -13.61 -5.28
CA PHE A 18 -3.09 -13.42 -3.86
C PHE A 18 -3.24 -11.93 -3.51
N GLU A 19 -2.29 -11.09 -3.93
CA GLU A 19 -2.30 -9.64 -3.69
C GLU A 19 -3.57 -8.98 -4.25
N VAL A 20 -3.92 -9.27 -5.51
CA VAL A 20 -5.10 -8.68 -6.17
C VAL A 20 -6.43 -9.22 -5.60
N SER A 21 -6.42 -10.41 -5.00
CA SER A 21 -7.62 -11.04 -4.44
C SER A 21 -8.23 -10.17 -3.33
N LYS A 22 -9.56 -10.25 -3.17
CA LYS A 22 -10.27 -9.50 -2.11
C LYS A 22 -9.72 -9.80 -0.72
N PHE A 23 -9.30 -11.04 -0.48
CA PHE A 23 -8.73 -11.46 0.79
C PHE A 23 -7.37 -10.80 1.04
N GLY A 24 -6.46 -10.89 0.07
CA GLY A 24 -5.15 -10.24 0.10
C GLY A 24 -5.27 -8.72 0.26
N GLU A 25 -6.16 -8.10 -0.52
CA GLU A 25 -6.42 -6.67 -0.42
C GLU A 25 -6.88 -6.27 1.00
N THR A 26 -7.95 -6.90 1.50
CA THR A 26 -8.61 -6.46 2.74
C THR A 26 -7.75 -6.71 3.98
N HIS A 27 -6.99 -7.81 4.00
CA HIS A 27 -6.25 -8.24 5.20
C HIS A 27 -4.76 -7.91 5.17
N PHE A 28 -4.19 -7.62 3.99
CA PHE A 28 -2.76 -7.36 3.85
C PHE A 28 -2.49 -5.99 3.21
N VAL A 29 -3.06 -5.69 2.05
CA VAL A 29 -2.78 -4.44 1.32
C VAL A 29 -3.36 -3.22 2.04
N VAL A 30 -4.63 -3.27 2.44
CA VAL A 30 -5.30 -2.15 3.11
C VAL A 30 -4.66 -1.86 4.48
N PRO A 31 -4.43 -2.85 5.37
CA PRO A 31 -3.75 -2.60 6.64
C PRO A 31 -2.32 -2.08 6.46
N PHE A 32 -1.58 -2.58 5.47
CA PHE A 32 -0.24 -2.09 5.16
C PHE A 32 -0.26 -0.62 4.71
N THR A 33 -1.13 -0.27 3.75
CA THR A 33 -1.23 1.10 3.23
C THR A 33 -1.78 2.09 4.26
N ASP A 34 -2.68 1.65 5.14
CA ASP A 34 -3.15 2.44 6.29
C ASP A 34 -2.02 2.72 7.28
N ALA A 35 -1.24 1.68 7.65
CA ALA A 35 -0.07 1.87 8.52
C ALA A 35 0.96 2.82 7.88
N LEU A 36 1.19 2.69 6.57
CA LEU A 36 2.08 3.60 5.84
C LEU A 36 1.57 5.04 5.88
N ALA A 37 0.28 5.26 5.62
CA ALA A 37 -0.34 6.58 5.69
C ALA A 37 -0.25 7.20 7.10
N GLN A 38 -0.46 6.39 8.15
CA GLN A 38 -0.32 6.83 9.54
C GLN A 38 1.12 7.24 9.87
N ILE A 39 2.12 6.44 9.47
CA ILE A 39 3.53 6.76 9.67
C ILE A 39 3.91 8.03 8.91
N SER A 40 3.49 8.16 7.66
CA SER A 40 3.73 9.35 6.85
C SER A 40 3.10 10.60 7.47
N ALA A 41 1.84 10.53 7.91
CA ALA A 41 1.17 11.64 8.58
C ALA A 41 1.87 12.01 9.91
N TRP A 42 2.35 11.02 10.67
CA TRP A 42 3.13 11.27 11.89
C TRP A 42 4.44 12.03 11.60
N LEU A 43 5.14 11.68 10.51
CA LEU A 43 6.34 12.40 10.08
C LEU A 43 6.02 13.83 9.61
N ILE A 44 4.96 14.00 8.82
CA ILE A 44 4.54 15.31 8.31
C ILE A 44 4.13 16.24 9.46
N LYS A 45 3.53 15.72 10.54
CA LYS A 45 3.17 16.47 11.76
C LYS A 45 4.32 17.19 12.44
N LEU A 46 5.58 16.81 12.16
CA LEU A 46 6.75 17.54 12.63
C LEU A 46 6.90 18.92 11.97
N PHE A 47 6.27 19.13 10.80
CA PHE A 47 6.34 20.36 10.00
C PHE A 47 4.97 21.02 9.79
N ASP A 48 3.88 20.24 9.77
CA ASP A 48 2.51 20.71 9.61
C ASP A 48 1.56 19.99 10.58
N SER A 49 1.09 20.71 11.60
CA SER A 49 0.18 20.16 12.61
C SER A 49 -1.23 19.88 12.08
N GLU A 50 -1.63 20.46 10.95
CA GLU A 50 -2.96 20.36 10.37
C GLU A 50 -3.05 19.19 9.36
N VAL A 51 -2.44 18.05 9.69
CA VAL A 51 -2.46 16.84 8.87
C VAL A 51 -3.09 15.68 9.63
N HIS A 52 -3.97 14.94 8.94
CA HIS A 52 -4.68 13.78 9.46
C HIS A 52 -4.66 12.64 8.44
N SER A 53 -4.61 11.39 8.91
CA SER A 53 -4.71 10.20 8.05
C SER A 53 -5.89 9.34 8.45
N TYR A 54 -6.56 8.72 7.47
CA TYR A 54 -7.62 7.75 7.70
C TYR A 54 -7.61 6.69 6.59
N GLY A 55 -7.42 5.43 6.98
CA GLY A 55 -7.12 4.40 6.01
C GLY A 55 -5.90 4.78 5.18
N LYS A 56 -5.96 4.55 3.87
CA LYS A 56 -4.89 4.86 2.91
C LYS A 56 -4.80 6.35 2.50
N ILE A 57 -5.53 7.25 3.15
CA ILE A 57 -5.62 8.67 2.80
C ILE A 57 -4.86 9.52 3.81
N ILE A 58 -4.09 10.49 3.31
CA ILE A 58 -3.47 11.56 4.08
C ILE A 58 -4.10 12.88 3.62
N GLN A 59 -4.59 13.70 4.54
CA GLN A 59 -5.32 14.92 4.24
C GLN A 59 -4.89 16.08 5.14
N SER A 60 -4.76 17.27 4.55
CA SER A 60 -4.64 18.53 5.27
C SER A 60 -6.01 18.99 5.74
N THR A 61 -6.15 19.28 7.03
CA THR A 61 -7.38 19.82 7.63
C THR A 61 -7.53 21.33 7.40
N ALA A 62 -6.45 22.02 7.01
CA ALA A 62 -6.44 23.46 6.78
C ALA A 62 -7.18 23.86 5.50
N ASN A 63 -7.01 23.06 4.43
CA ASN A 63 -7.52 23.38 3.08
C ASN A 63 -8.21 22.20 2.38
N GLY A 64 -8.25 21.03 3.01
CA GLY A 64 -8.90 19.83 2.47
C GLY A 64 -8.10 19.06 1.42
N PHE A 65 -6.89 19.50 1.06
CA PHE A 65 -6.02 18.79 0.12
C PHE A 65 -5.69 17.39 0.64
N ALA A 66 -5.80 16.38 -0.21
CA ALA A 66 -5.60 14.98 0.18
C ALA A 66 -4.87 14.16 -0.90
N VAL A 67 -4.17 13.13 -0.43
CA VAL A 67 -3.53 12.11 -1.26
C VAL A 67 -4.00 10.73 -0.79
N SER A 68 -4.30 9.85 -1.74
CA SER A 68 -4.68 8.46 -1.48
C SER A 68 -3.63 7.52 -2.05
N ILE A 69 -3.27 6.49 -1.28
CA ILE A 69 -2.39 5.41 -1.76
C ILE A 69 -3.27 4.41 -2.52
N GLU A 70 -3.12 4.33 -3.84
CA GLU A 70 -3.98 3.53 -4.70
C GLU A 70 -3.32 2.21 -5.13
N ARG A 71 -4.15 1.23 -5.54
CA ARG A 71 -3.69 -0.03 -6.14
C ARG A 71 -2.75 0.26 -7.32
N GLY A 72 -1.65 -0.47 -7.45
CA GLY A 72 -0.61 -0.21 -8.45
C GLY A 72 0.36 0.92 -8.11
N CYS A 73 0.06 1.71 -7.06
CA CYS A 73 0.91 2.81 -6.57
C CYS A 73 1.23 2.67 -5.08
N ASN A 74 0.98 1.50 -4.49
CA ASN A 74 1.24 1.20 -3.08
C ASN A 74 2.64 0.57 -2.85
N GLY A 75 3.36 0.23 -3.93
CA GLY A 75 4.73 -0.30 -3.90
C GLY A 75 4.83 -1.80 -3.66
N ILE A 76 3.73 -2.52 -3.44
CA ILE A 76 3.71 -3.96 -3.18
C ILE A 76 4.04 -4.74 -4.46
N GLU A 77 3.51 -4.31 -5.61
CA GLU A 77 3.72 -5.00 -6.89
C GLU A 77 5.18 -4.90 -7.37
N ALA A 78 5.93 -3.90 -6.89
CA ALA A 78 7.34 -3.69 -7.22
C ALA A 78 8.29 -4.64 -6.48
N ILE A 79 7.81 -5.38 -5.48
CA ILE A 79 8.62 -6.29 -4.64
C ILE A 79 8.21 -7.76 -4.75
N ILE A 80 7.29 -8.10 -5.66
CA ILE A 80 6.91 -9.48 -6.03
C ILE A 80 7.85 -9.98 -7.13
#